data_AF-A0A316JQA1-F1
#
_entry.id   AF-A0A316JQA1-F1
#
_cell.length_a   1.000
_cell.length_b   1.000
_cell.length_c   1.000
_cell.angle_alpha   90.00
_cell.angle_beta   90.00
_cell.angle_gamma   90.00
#
_symmetry.space_group_name_H-M   'P 1'
#
loop_
_entity.id
_entity.type
_entity.pdbx_description
1 polymer ?
#
loop_
_entity_poly.entity_id
_entity_poly.type
_entity_poly.pdbx_seq_one_letter_code
_entity_poly.pdbx_strand_id
1 'polypeptide(L)' 'MTSTAHYAYPDAQSSYYWSKKDREVFKPLRLFRQGKDTLEIAQIMGITEADAAMRVHRAISSEKRRKVRTVPHGELA' A
#
# COMPACT_ATOMS: atom_id res chain seq x y z
N MET A 1 -27.42 36.31 -14.10
CA MET A 1 -25.99 35.93 -14.24
C MET A 1 -25.46 35.63 -12.85
N THR A 2 -25.32 34.36 -12.47
CA THR A 2 -24.69 33.98 -11.19
C THR A 2 -24.00 32.63 -11.34
N SER A 3 -22.71 32.72 -11.65
CA SER A 3 -21.60 31.86 -11.21
C SER A 3 -21.89 30.37 -10.98
N THR A 4 -21.70 29.55 -12.02
CA THR A 4 -21.39 28.13 -11.85
C THR A 4 -20.00 28.00 -11.25
N ALA A 5 -19.95 27.72 -9.94
CA ALA A 5 -18.71 27.32 -9.27
C ALA A 5 -18.23 25.99 -9.86
N HIS A 6 -17.19 26.06 -10.69
CA HIS A 6 -16.48 24.87 -11.18
C HIS A 6 -15.70 24.25 -10.02
N TYR A 7 -16.27 23.25 -9.36
CA TYR A 7 -15.53 22.37 -8.45
C TYR A 7 -14.53 21.56 -9.27
N ALA A 8 -13.27 21.98 -9.25
CA ALA A 8 -12.15 21.22 -9.81
C ALA A 8 -11.84 20.02 -8.89
N TYR A 9 -12.28 18.82 -9.29
CA TYR A 9 -11.91 17.57 -8.61
C TYR A 9 -10.42 17.27 -8.81
N PRO A 10 -9.61 17.09 -7.75
CA PRO A 10 -8.22 16.67 -7.86
C PRO A 10 -8.12 15.13 -7.88
N ASP A 11 -8.91 14.44 -8.70
CA ASP A 11 -9.11 13.00 -8.53
C ASP A 11 -8.19 12.11 -9.38
N ALA A 12 -7.57 12.64 -10.42
CA ALA A 12 -6.74 11.82 -11.33
C ALA A 12 -5.43 11.35 -10.69
N GLN A 13 -4.73 12.24 -9.96
CA GLN A 13 -3.47 11.90 -9.30
C GLN A 13 -3.67 10.98 -8.09
N SER A 14 -4.73 11.20 -7.32
CA SER A 14 -5.07 10.35 -6.18
C SER A 14 -5.44 8.93 -6.66
N SER A 15 -6.31 8.82 -7.68
CA SER A 15 -6.67 7.53 -8.29
C SER A 15 -5.45 6.74 -8.79
N TYR A 16 -4.52 7.40 -9.49
CA TYR A 16 -3.28 6.77 -9.94
C TYR A 16 -2.40 6.29 -8.78
N TYR A 17 -2.19 7.13 -7.77
CA TYR A 17 -1.37 6.81 -6.60
C TYR A 17 -1.90 5.61 -5.83
N TRP A 18 -3.22 5.53 -5.60
CA TRP A 18 -3.86 4.41 -4.93
C TRP A 18 -3.81 3.13 -5.76
N SER A 19 -3.99 3.21 -7.10
CA SER A 19 -3.88 2.04 -7.99
C SER A 19 -2.46 1.45 -8.00
N LYS A 20 -1.44 2.30 -7.97
CA LYS A 20 -0.04 1.89 -7.94
C LYS A 20 0.31 1.26 -6.59
N LYS A 21 -0.11 1.87 -5.49
CA LYS A 21 0.07 1.29 -4.15
C LYS A 21 -0.65 -0.05 -3.98
N ASP A 22 -1.84 -0.20 -4.54
CA ASP A 22 -2.56 -1.48 -4.50
C ASP A 22 -1.79 -2.57 -5.25
N ARG A 23 -1.28 -2.26 -6.44
CA ARG A 23 -0.49 -3.21 -7.24
C ARG A 23 0.87 -3.54 -6.62
N GLU A 24 1.51 -2.59 -5.95
CA GLU A 24 2.86 -2.77 -5.40
C GLU A 24 2.89 -3.31 -3.97
N VAL A 25 1.86 -3.04 -3.16
CA VAL A 25 1.89 -3.30 -1.71
C VAL A 25 0.71 -4.15 -1.25
N PHE A 26 -0.53 -3.74 -1.51
CA PHE A 26 -1.70 -4.40 -0.92
C PHE A 26 -2.03 -5.74 -1.59
N LYS A 27 -1.97 -5.82 -2.93
CA LYS A 27 -2.26 -7.04 -3.67
C LYS A 27 -1.25 -8.18 -3.39
N PRO A 28 0.08 -7.95 -3.44
CA PRO A 28 1.07 -8.98 -3.03
C PRO A 28 0.85 -9.48 -1.61
N LEU A 29 0.65 -8.55 -0.65
CA LEU A 29 0.48 -8.90 0.76
C LEU A 29 -0.80 -9.72 1.00
N ARG A 30 -1.90 -9.39 0.32
CA ARG A 30 -3.16 -10.14 0.40
C ARG A 30 -3.00 -11.56 -0.13
N LEU A 31 -2.32 -11.74 -1.27
CA LEU A 31 -2.08 -13.07 -1.85
C LEU A 31 -1.18 -13.91 -0.94
N PHE A 32 -0.13 -13.31 -0.38
CA PHE A 32 0.73 -13.98 0.60
C PHE A 32 -0.05 -14.41 1.86
N ARG A 33 -0.95 -13.56 2.38
CA ARG A 33 -1.82 -13.90 3.52
C ARG A 33 -2.84 -15.00 3.23
N GLN A 34 -3.16 -15.23 1.96
CA GLN A 34 -3.99 -16.36 1.53
C GLN A 34 -3.20 -17.68 1.48
N GLY A 35 -1.90 -17.67 1.83
CA GLY A 35 -1.04 -18.84 1.84
C GLY A 35 -0.33 -19.12 0.52
N LYS A 36 -0.40 -18.20 -0.45
CA LYS A 36 0.24 -18.36 -1.76
C LYS A 36 1.74 -18.16 -1.66
N ASP A 37 2.49 -18.97 -2.41
CA ASP A 37 3.94 -18.84 -2.48
C ASP A 37 4.37 -17.66 -3.39
N THR A 38 5.66 -17.34 -3.39
CA THR A 38 6.20 -16.22 -4.19
C THR A 38 6.09 -16.44 -5.69
N LEU A 39 6.13 -17.69 -6.15
CA LEU A 39 6.03 -18.06 -7.56
C LEU A 39 4.59 -17.92 -8.08
N GLU A 40 3.62 -18.42 -7.32
CA GLU A 40 2.19 -18.26 -7.58
C GLU A 40 1.78 -16.78 -7.59
N ILE A 41 2.30 -15.99 -6.65
CA ILE A 41 2.08 -14.54 -6.62
C ILE A 41 2.64 -13.88 -7.88
N ALA A 42 3.84 -14.28 -8.32
CA ALA A 42 4.47 -13.77 -9.52
C ALA A 42 3.63 -14.07 -10.78
N GLN A 43 3.12 -15.30 -10.89
CA GLN A 43 2.23 -15.73 -11.98
C GLN A 43 0.91 -14.94 -11.99
N ILE A 44 0.25 -14.80 -10.83
CA ILE A 44 -1.02 -14.06 -10.70
C ILE A 44 -0.86 -12.57 -11.04
N MET A 45 0.33 -12.02 -10.78
CA MET A 45 0.61 -10.60 -10.97
C MET A 45 1.26 -10.27 -12.32
N GLY A 46 1.73 -11.28 -13.06
CA GLY A 46 2.49 -11.11 -14.29
C GLY A 46 3.83 -10.40 -14.06
N ILE A 47 4.53 -10.74 -12.98
CA ILE A 47 5.85 -10.18 -12.61
C ILE A 47 6.85 -11.30 -12.36
N THR A 48 8.12 -10.95 -12.14
CA THR A 48 9.15 -11.93 -11.76
C THR A 48 8.98 -12.42 -10.32
N GLU A 49 9.47 -13.63 -10.03
CA GLU A 49 9.46 -14.16 -8.66
C GLU A 49 10.25 -13.29 -7.69
N ALA A 50 11.41 -12.79 -8.12
CA ALA A 50 12.22 -11.86 -7.33
C ALA A 50 11.45 -10.57 -6.99
N ASP A 51 10.69 -10.01 -7.94
CA ASP A 51 9.85 -8.85 -7.70
C ASP A 51 8.71 -9.15 -6.73
N ALA A 52 8.06 -10.31 -6.86
CA ALA A 52 7.01 -10.74 -5.95
C ALA A 52 7.55 -10.86 -4.52
N ALA A 53 8.68 -11.54 -4.33
CA ALA A 53 9.35 -11.70 -3.05
C ALA A 53 9.74 -10.34 -2.43
N MET A 54 10.35 -9.45 -3.21
CA MET A 54 10.72 -8.10 -2.78
C MET A 54 9.48 -7.30 -2.33
N ARG A 55 8.39 -7.33 -3.11
CA ARG A 55 7.16 -6.59 -2.80
C ARG A 55 6.50 -7.10 -1.53
N VAL A 56 6.40 -8.42 -1.35
CA VAL A 56 5.88 -9.04 -0.12
C VAL A 56 6.75 -8.63 1.07
N HIS A 57 8.07 -8.73 0.98
CA HIS A 57 8.99 -8.35 2.05
C HIS A 57 8.86 -6.87 2.43
N ARG A 58 8.78 -5.98 1.44
CA ARG A 58 8.58 -4.53 1.64
C ARG A 58 7.23 -4.24 2.29
N ALA A 59 6.16 -4.94 1.88
CA ALA A 59 4.83 -4.77 2.45
C ALA A 59 4.79 -5.19 3.93
N ILE A 60 5.34 -6.37 4.26
CA ILE A 60 5.46 -6.86 5.65
C ILE A 60 6.30 -5.91 6.50
N SER A 61 7.44 -5.45 5.98
CA SER A 61 8.30 -4.50 6.69
C SER A 61 7.61 -3.16 6.94
N SER A 62 6.81 -2.68 5.98
CA SER A 62 6.05 -1.43 6.11
C SER A 62 4.94 -1.55 7.15
N GLU A 63 4.30 -2.72 7.24
CA GLU A 63 3.31 -3.02 8.28
C GLU A 63 3.94 -3.04 9.67
N LYS A 64 5.09 -3.72 9.83
CA LYS A 64 5.83 -3.77 11.11
C LYS A 64 6.36 -2.39 11.55
N ARG A 65 6.68 -1.51 10.60
CA ARG A 65 7.15 -0.14 10.88
C ARG A 65 6.03 0.85 11.21
N ARG A 66 4.76 0.45 11.10
CA ARG A 66 3.63 1.32 11.49
C ARG A 66 3.70 1.55 13.00
N LYS A 67 4.04 2.80 13.35
CA LYS A 67 4.67 3.24 14.60
C LYS A 67 4.04 2.72 15.90
N VAL A 68 4.93 2.32 16.80
CA VAL A 68 4.81 2.46 18.27
C VAL A 68 4.12 3.80 18.55
N ARG A 69 2.95 3.77 19.21
CA ARG A 69 2.38 4.98 19.81
C ARG A 69 3.46 5.57 20.68
N THR A 70 4.02 6.72 20.29
CA THR A 70 4.85 7.51 21.18
C THR A 70 3.95 7.89 22.35
N VAL A 71 4.09 7.19 23.47
CA VAL A 71 3.60 7.67 24.76
C VAL A 71 4.34 8.99 24.97
N PRO A 72 3.66 10.13 25.17
CA PRO A 72 4.35 11.36 25.51
C PRO A 72 5.16 11.12 26.78
N HIS A 73 6.47 11.39 26.75
CA HIS A 73 7.28 11.37 27.96
C HIS A 73 6.90 12.58 28.84
N GLY A 74 6.12 12.29 29.87
CA GLY A 74 5.59 13.22 30.87
C GLY A 74 4.30 12.57 31.38
N GLU A 75 4.20 12.12 32.61
CA GLU A 75 4.64 12.78 33.84
C GLU A 75 5.39 11.79 34.74
N LEU A 76 6.55 12.22 35.24
CA LEU A 76 7.14 11.65 36.46
C LEU A 76 6.18 12.01 37.59
N ALA A 77 5.40 11.04 38.07
CA ALA A 77 4.67 11.13 39.33
C ALA A 77 5.58 10.73 40.49
#